data_AF-A0AA39TRR1-F1
#
_entry.id   AF-A0AA39TRR1-F1
#
_cell.length_a   1.000
_cell.length_b   1.000
_cell.length_c   1.000
_cell.angle_alpha   90.00
_cell.angle_beta   90.00
_cell.angle_gamma   90.00
#
_symmetry.space_group_name_H-M   'P 1'
#
loop_
_entity.id
_entity.type
_entity.pdbx_description
1 polymer ?
#
loop_
_entity_poly.entity_id
_entity_poly.type
_entity_poly.pdbx_seq_one_letter_code
_entity_poly.pdbx_strand_id
1 'polypeptide(L)'
;MTEQRPHVLYITHLIRKGHGYPFWYPEPDSSRSMAYTERGVRPGDVGILNDIGGFNYLFNIFCDADDPVNNGNVPPDFQPLRPPSSEPLLVMPGCYRDNITSVDVSYTEISAGMSADATGLARAGASFEFSTTKESAAILCLPKSTTKHEYLNKGAIKEYATANGAAWYNYVNGSQYLARDAPNGSLYVITGCDITDSWGTAAVRKPSHSRSLCFSFTTAGVAGGQVRAGHTWSAGSSIARISAFLCVVLPYPSQRAFSNRMGRRS
;
A
#
# COMPACT_ATOMS: atom_id res chain seq x y z
N MET A 1 -21.05 20.09 -12.11
CA MET A 1 -20.27 18.87 -12.41
C MET A 1 -19.69 18.37 -11.11
N THR A 2 -20.10 17.19 -10.64
CA THR A 2 -19.66 16.63 -9.35
C THR A 2 -18.16 16.42 -9.36
N GLU A 3 -17.47 16.90 -8.33
CA GLU A 3 -16.03 16.71 -8.18
C GLU A 3 -15.73 15.21 -8.02
N GLN A 4 -15.23 14.58 -9.09
CA GLN A 4 -14.87 13.17 -9.07
C GLN A 4 -13.69 12.97 -8.10
N ARG A 5 -13.90 12.15 -7.06
CA ARG A 5 -12.90 11.90 -6.02
C ARG A 5 -11.65 11.24 -6.64
N PRO A 6 -10.42 11.67 -6.28
CA PRO A 6 -9.19 11.17 -6.90
C PRO A 6 -9.00 9.66 -6.81
N HIS A 7 -9.31 9.06 -5.66
CA HIS A 7 -9.22 7.61 -5.47
C HIS A 7 -10.17 6.85 -6.40
N VAL A 8 -11.38 7.35 -6.68
CA VAL A 8 -12.32 6.70 -7.62
C VAL A 8 -11.71 6.67 -9.02
N LEU A 9 -11.13 7.79 -9.45
CA LEU A 9 -10.47 7.85 -10.76
C LEU A 9 -9.27 6.91 -10.82
N TYR A 10 -8.43 6.92 -9.80
CA TYR A 10 -7.28 6.03 -9.66
C TYR A 10 -7.68 4.56 -9.74
N ILE A 11 -8.65 4.15 -8.92
CA ILE A 11 -9.15 2.78 -8.87
C ILE A 11 -9.72 2.37 -10.22
N THR A 12 -10.56 3.21 -10.83
CA THR A 12 -11.19 2.91 -12.13
C THR A 12 -10.17 2.62 -13.22
N HIS A 13 -9.05 3.34 -13.23
CA HIS A 13 -8.00 3.16 -14.22
C HIS A 13 -7.12 1.94 -13.95
N LEU A 14 -6.74 1.71 -12.69
CA LEU A 14 -5.76 0.67 -12.36
C LEU A 14 -6.38 -0.71 -12.09
N ILE A 15 -7.66 -0.80 -11.69
CA ILE A 15 -8.32 -2.09 -11.43
C ILE A 15 -8.28 -3.02 -12.65
N ARG A 16 -8.28 -2.45 -13.86
CA ARG A 16 -8.24 -3.18 -15.14
C ARG A 16 -6.88 -3.83 -15.43
N LYS A 17 -5.84 -3.52 -14.65
CA LYS A 17 -4.51 -4.12 -14.81
C LYS A 17 -4.39 -5.50 -14.16
N GLY A 18 -5.35 -5.90 -13.32
CA GLY A 18 -5.41 -7.26 -12.78
C GLY A 18 -4.46 -7.52 -11.60
N HIS A 19 -3.88 -6.50 -10.99
CA HIS A 19 -3.01 -6.63 -9.80
C HIS A 19 -3.80 -6.64 -8.46
N GLY A 20 -5.12 -6.82 -8.50
CA GLY A 20 -6.00 -6.69 -7.34
C GLY A 20 -6.55 -5.27 -7.16
N TYR A 21 -7.07 -4.98 -5.97
CA TYR A 21 -7.72 -3.69 -5.69
C TYR A 21 -6.66 -2.60 -5.41
N PRO A 22 -6.58 -1.53 -6.22
CA PRO A 22 -5.54 -0.52 -6.09
C PRO A 22 -5.87 0.48 -4.96
N PHE A 23 -5.06 0.53 -3.91
CA PHE A 23 -5.22 1.53 -2.85
C PHE A 23 -4.69 2.89 -3.29
N TRP A 24 -5.50 3.92 -3.12
CA TRP A 24 -5.09 5.32 -3.24
C TRP A 24 -4.23 5.75 -2.04
N TYR A 25 -4.62 5.27 -0.86
CA TYR A 25 -3.91 5.45 0.40
C TYR A 25 -3.48 4.07 0.93
N PRO A 26 -2.31 3.55 0.48
CA PRO A 26 -1.83 2.21 0.85
C PRO A 26 -1.16 2.17 2.23
N GLU A 27 -0.93 3.32 2.88
CA GLU A 27 -0.27 3.39 4.18
C GLU A 27 -1.16 2.77 5.28
N PRO A 28 -0.60 1.91 6.16
CA PRO A 28 -1.36 1.31 7.25
C PRO A 28 -1.80 2.37 8.26
N ASP A 29 -2.98 2.16 8.85
CA ASP A 29 -3.54 3.00 9.91
C ASP A 29 -2.62 3.02 11.14
N SER A 30 -2.01 4.18 11.41
CA SER A 30 -1.04 4.37 12.49
C SER A 30 -1.65 4.28 13.89
N SER A 31 -2.99 4.30 14.01
CA SER A 31 -3.68 4.08 15.30
C SER A 31 -3.71 2.60 15.72
N ARG A 32 -3.26 1.68 14.86
CA ARG A 32 -3.21 0.24 15.13
C ARG A 32 -1.99 -0.16 15.94
N SER A 33 -1.96 -1.43 16.34
CA SER A 33 -0.83 -1.98 17.08
C SER A 33 0.46 -1.77 16.30
N MET A 34 1.55 -1.51 17.01
CA MET A 34 2.87 -1.34 16.39
C MET A 34 3.24 -2.54 15.52
N ALA A 35 2.89 -3.75 15.97
CA ALA A 35 3.09 -4.99 15.21
C ALA A 35 2.36 -4.99 13.85
N TYR A 36 1.13 -4.46 13.78
CA TYR A 36 0.41 -4.30 12.52
C TYR A 36 1.03 -3.18 11.66
N THR A 37 1.28 -2.01 12.23
CA THR A 37 1.78 -0.83 11.51
C THR A 37 3.18 -1.06 10.92
N GLU A 38 4.04 -1.84 11.58
CA GLU A 38 5.35 -2.24 11.04
C GLU A 38 5.26 -3.26 9.91
N ARG A 39 4.30 -4.19 10.00
CA ARG A 39 4.13 -5.27 9.03
C ARG A 39 3.39 -4.83 7.77
N GLY A 40 2.49 -3.84 7.91
CA GLY A 40 1.53 -3.41 6.91
C GLY A 40 0.44 -4.45 6.63
N VAL A 41 -0.35 -4.16 5.59
CA VAL A 41 -1.40 -5.06 5.08
C VAL A 41 -0.79 -6.37 4.59
N ARG A 42 -1.36 -7.51 5.00
CA ARG A 42 -0.93 -8.87 4.65
C ARG A 42 -2.11 -9.77 4.28
N PRO A 43 -1.84 -10.89 3.58
CA PRO A 43 -2.84 -11.92 3.41
C PRO A 43 -3.44 -12.36 4.75
N GLY A 44 -4.75 -12.59 4.75
CA GLY A 44 -5.55 -12.91 5.93
C GLY A 44 -6.15 -11.70 6.65
N ASP A 45 -5.70 -10.48 6.36
CA ASP A 45 -6.30 -9.28 6.95
C ASP A 45 -7.76 -9.14 6.49
N VAL A 46 -8.65 -8.99 7.47
CA VAL A 46 -10.05 -8.64 7.30
C VAL A 46 -10.20 -7.15 7.53
N GLY A 47 -10.94 -6.48 6.66
CA GLY A 47 -11.15 -5.04 6.80
C GLY A 47 -12.21 -4.49 5.86
N ILE A 48 -12.33 -3.16 5.89
CA ILE A 48 -13.30 -2.40 5.10
C ILE A 48 -12.53 -1.41 4.24
N LEU A 49 -12.90 -1.29 2.97
CA LEU A 49 -12.39 -0.23 2.10
C LEU A 49 -13.02 1.10 2.52
N ASN A 50 -12.20 2.12 2.76
CA ASN A 50 -12.69 3.42 3.21
C ASN A 50 -12.93 4.40 2.06
N ASP A 51 -13.61 5.49 2.39
CA ASP A 51 -14.07 6.50 1.45
C ASP A 51 -12.98 7.45 0.94
N ILE A 52 -11.74 7.28 1.42
CA ILE A 52 -10.54 7.96 0.93
C ILE A 52 -9.65 7.05 0.06
N GLY A 53 -10.04 5.80 -0.13
CA GLY A 53 -9.33 4.82 -0.98
C GLY A 53 -8.19 4.08 -0.29
N GLY A 54 -8.25 3.93 1.04
CA GLY A 54 -7.41 3.06 1.84
C GLY A 54 -8.18 1.87 2.43
N PHE A 55 -7.58 1.23 3.43
CA PHE A 55 -8.09 0.00 4.03
C PHE A 55 -8.12 0.09 5.57
N ASN A 56 -9.32 -0.02 6.14
CA ASN A 56 -9.53 -0.08 7.58
C ASN A 56 -9.43 -1.52 8.05
N TYR A 57 -8.26 -1.88 8.56
CA TYR A 57 -8.00 -3.16 9.19
C TYR A 57 -8.92 -3.45 10.38
N LEU A 58 -9.29 -4.71 10.57
CA LEU A 58 -10.07 -5.18 11.71
C LEU A 58 -9.28 -6.23 12.49
N PHE A 59 -8.97 -7.37 11.86
CA PHE A 59 -8.20 -8.48 12.41
C PHE A 59 -7.61 -9.32 11.27
N ASN A 60 -6.66 -10.21 11.58
CA ASN A 60 -6.10 -11.18 10.65
C ASN A 60 -6.58 -12.60 11.00
N ILE A 61 -7.10 -13.33 10.02
CA ILE A 61 -7.66 -14.69 10.22
C ILE A 61 -6.61 -15.77 10.51
N PHE A 62 -5.33 -15.52 10.23
CA PHE A 62 -4.25 -16.48 10.44
C PHE A 62 -3.54 -16.29 11.79
N CYS A 63 -3.77 -15.15 12.45
CA CYS A 63 -3.22 -14.83 13.75
C CYS A 63 -4.20 -15.27 14.86
N ASP A 64 -3.71 -15.78 15.98
CA ASP A 64 -4.53 -16.04 17.16
C ASP A 64 -5.11 -14.72 17.73
N ALA A 65 -6.10 -14.80 18.61
CA ALA A 65 -6.77 -13.62 19.18
C ALA A 65 -5.80 -12.73 19.99
N ASP A 66 -4.88 -13.35 20.72
CA ASP A 66 -3.87 -12.74 21.57
C ASP A 66 -2.58 -12.36 20.83
N ASP A 67 -2.47 -12.69 19.55
CA ASP A 67 -1.35 -12.25 18.71
C ASP A 67 -1.28 -10.71 18.68
N PRO A 68 -0.09 -10.08 18.79
CA PRO A 68 0.06 -8.61 18.79
C PRO A 68 -0.57 -7.88 17.60
N VAL A 69 -0.76 -8.55 16.46
CA VAL A 69 -1.44 -8.01 15.27
C VAL A 69 -2.95 -7.90 15.48
N ASN A 70 -3.56 -8.88 16.13
CA ASN A 70 -4.99 -8.88 16.47
C ASN A 70 -5.25 -8.10 17.75
N ASN A 71 -4.38 -8.26 18.75
CA ASN A 71 -4.40 -7.57 20.04
C ASN A 71 -5.79 -7.64 20.71
N GLY A 72 -6.41 -8.82 20.69
CA GLY A 72 -7.75 -9.07 21.23
C GLY A 72 -8.92 -8.51 20.40
N ASN A 73 -8.67 -7.82 19.28
CA ASN A 73 -9.71 -7.17 18.46
C ASN A 73 -10.30 -8.13 17.42
N VAL A 74 -10.82 -9.26 17.89
CA VAL A 74 -11.42 -10.30 17.05
C VAL A 74 -12.89 -10.53 17.42
N PRO A 75 -13.69 -11.15 16.53
CA PRO A 75 -15.04 -11.59 16.84
C PRO A 75 -15.10 -12.56 18.05
N PRO A 76 -16.24 -12.64 18.74
CA PRO A 76 -16.45 -13.68 19.76
C PRO A 76 -16.20 -15.08 19.22
N ASP A 77 -15.66 -15.96 20.07
CA ASP A 77 -15.34 -17.36 19.75
C ASP A 77 -14.43 -17.54 18.52
N PHE A 78 -13.68 -16.50 18.15
CA PHE A 78 -12.77 -16.52 17.02
C PHE A 78 -11.74 -17.66 17.14
N GLN A 79 -11.66 -18.45 16.07
CA GLN A 79 -10.66 -19.51 15.91
C GLN A 79 -9.89 -19.23 14.62
N PRO A 80 -8.56 -19.03 14.65
CA PRO A 80 -7.82 -18.71 13.44
C PRO A 80 -7.88 -19.85 12.43
N LEU A 81 -7.88 -19.46 11.15
CA LEU A 81 -7.73 -20.38 10.04
C LEU A 81 -6.31 -20.94 10.06
N ARG A 82 -6.15 -22.17 10.55
CA ARG A 82 -4.85 -22.85 10.49
C ARG A 82 -4.67 -23.50 9.12
N PRO A 83 -3.60 -23.16 8.36
CA PRO A 83 -3.31 -23.84 7.11
C PRO A 83 -3.12 -25.34 7.38
N PRO A 84 -3.75 -26.24 6.63
CA PRO A 84 -3.53 -27.67 6.75
C PRO A 84 -2.14 -28.01 6.18
N SER A 85 -1.08 -27.78 6.95
CA SER A 85 0.35 -28.06 6.67
C SER A 85 0.95 -27.36 5.44
N SER A 86 2.13 -26.73 5.62
CA SER A 86 3.11 -26.28 4.60
C SER A 86 2.62 -25.60 3.31
N GLU A 87 1.36 -25.20 3.18
CA GLU A 87 0.85 -24.39 2.07
C GLU A 87 1.57 -23.03 2.12
N PRO A 88 2.47 -22.75 1.17
CA PRO A 88 3.36 -21.61 1.30
C PRO A 88 2.56 -20.35 1.01
N LEU A 89 2.67 -19.39 1.93
CA LEU A 89 2.60 -17.98 1.56
C LEU A 89 3.64 -17.78 0.44
N LEU A 90 3.16 -17.58 -0.78
CA LEU A 90 4.03 -17.27 -1.91
C LEU A 90 4.61 -15.88 -1.67
N VAL A 91 5.93 -15.81 -1.50
CA VAL A 91 6.66 -14.55 -1.41
C VAL A 91 7.56 -14.45 -2.62
N MET A 92 7.25 -13.49 -3.50
CA MET A 92 8.02 -13.21 -4.70
C MET A 92 8.71 -11.85 -4.55
N PRO A 93 9.97 -11.82 -4.08
CA PRO A 93 10.74 -10.58 -4.04
C PRO A 93 11.10 -10.12 -5.46
N GLY A 94 11.14 -8.80 -5.67
CA GLY A 94 11.59 -8.23 -6.94
C GLY A 94 10.67 -8.50 -8.13
N CYS A 95 9.41 -8.85 -7.87
CA CYS A 95 8.44 -9.23 -8.91
C CYS A 95 8.14 -8.11 -9.92
N TYR A 96 8.23 -6.85 -9.51
CA TYR A 96 8.02 -5.69 -10.37
C TYR A 96 9.04 -4.58 -10.05
N ARG A 97 9.73 -4.10 -11.09
CA ARG A 97 10.40 -2.78 -11.14
C ARG A 97 9.58 -1.77 -11.95
N ASP A 98 8.31 -2.10 -12.17
CA ASP A 98 7.49 -1.42 -13.17
C ASP A 98 6.50 -0.48 -12.49
N ASN A 99 6.43 0.74 -13.00
CA ASN A 99 5.36 1.66 -12.63
C ASN A 99 4.04 1.12 -13.18
N ILE A 100 2.99 1.07 -12.36
CA ILE A 100 1.66 0.64 -12.80
C ILE A 100 0.87 1.88 -13.22
N THR A 101 0.61 2.02 -14.52
CA THR A 101 -0.03 3.20 -15.10
C THR A 101 -1.30 2.85 -15.87
N SER A 102 -2.21 3.80 -16.04
CA SER A 102 -3.35 3.65 -16.96
C SER A 102 -2.88 3.39 -18.40
N VAL A 103 -3.79 2.93 -19.25
CA VAL A 103 -3.51 2.77 -20.69
C VAL A 103 -3.07 4.12 -21.28
N ASP A 104 -2.08 4.11 -22.18
CA ASP A 104 -1.53 5.27 -22.88
C ASP A 104 -0.87 6.34 -21.97
N VAL A 105 -0.18 5.89 -20.92
CA VAL A 105 0.80 6.68 -20.17
C VAL A 105 2.19 6.18 -20.55
N SER A 106 2.98 7.05 -21.17
CA SER A 106 4.42 6.83 -21.34
C SER A 106 5.15 7.23 -20.07
N TYR A 107 6.23 6.53 -19.73
CA TYR A 107 7.13 6.96 -18.67
C TYR A 107 8.59 6.75 -19.05
N THR A 108 9.45 7.61 -18.50
CA THR A 108 10.90 7.56 -18.65
C THR A 108 11.53 7.63 -17.25
N GLU A 109 12.39 6.67 -16.93
CA GLU A 109 13.25 6.78 -15.76
C GLU A 109 14.46 7.65 -16.12
N ILE A 110 14.64 8.73 -15.36
CA ILE A 110 15.80 9.62 -15.45
C ILE A 110 16.72 9.20 -14.30
N SER A 111 17.73 8.40 -14.63
CA SER A 111 18.66 7.80 -13.67
C SER A 111 19.47 8.84 -12.88
N ALA A 112 19.71 8.51 -11.61
CA ALA A 112 20.41 9.33 -10.62
C ALA A 112 21.76 9.87 -11.08
N GLY A 113 21.84 11.19 -11.27
CA GLY A 113 23.11 11.90 -11.14
C GLY A 113 23.42 12.08 -9.65
N MET A 114 24.66 11.85 -9.22
CA MET A 114 25.11 12.32 -7.90
C MET A 114 25.13 13.84 -7.93
N SER A 115 24.13 14.47 -7.33
CA SER A 115 24.20 15.90 -7.04
C SER A 115 24.83 16.05 -5.66
N ALA A 116 26.03 16.64 -5.64
CA ALA A 116 26.58 17.18 -4.41
C ALA A 116 25.81 18.47 -4.12
N ASP A 117 25.05 18.48 -3.03
CA ASP A 117 24.43 19.72 -2.55
C ASP A 117 25.51 20.62 -1.93
N ALA A 118 25.20 21.90 -1.71
CA ALA A 118 26.13 22.90 -1.17
C ALA A 118 26.76 22.50 0.19
N THR A 119 26.19 21.48 0.86
CA THR A 119 26.68 20.89 2.10
C THR A 119 27.66 19.72 1.92
N GLY A 120 28.04 19.37 0.68
CA GLY A 120 28.95 18.26 0.38
C GLY A 120 28.35 16.85 0.52
N LEU A 121 27.03 16.75 0.74
CA LEU A 121 26.32 15.48 0.84
C LEU A 121 25.86 15.03 -0.55
N ALA A 122 26.28 13.83 -0.95
CA ALA A 122 25.77 13.19 -2.16
C ALA A 122 24.31 12.78 -1.95
N ARG A 123 23.41 13.34 -2.75
CA ARG A 123 22.03 12.84 -2.86
C ARG A 123 21.96 11.87 -4.02
N ALA A 124 21.59 10.62 -3.73
CA ALA A 124 21.19 9.65 -4.73
C ALA A 124 19.66 9.71 -4.82
N GLY A 125 19.14 9.95 -6.03
CA GLY A 125 17.71 10.08 -6.25
C GLY A 125 17.31 9.64 -7.64
N ALA A 126 16.19 8.93 -7.75
CA ALA A 126 15.61 8.56 -9.04
C ALA A 126 14.48 9.54 -9.39
N SER A 127 14.43 9.95 -10.65
CA SER A 127 13.38 10.81 -11.21
C SER A 127 12.60 10.00 -12.24
N PHE A 128 11.27 10.04 -12.16
CA PHE A 128 10.39 9.38 -13.12
C PHE A 128 9.54 10.41 -13.82
N GLU A 129 9.67 10.52 -15.13
CA GLU A 129 8.84 11.39 -15.94
C GLU A 129 7.68 10.58 -16.53
N PHE A 130 6.44 11.02 -16.34
CA PHE A 130 5.24 10.39 -16.88
C PHE A 130 4.54 11.36 -17.81
N SER A 131 4.07 10.88 -18.95
CA SER A 131 3.30 11.70 -19.88
C SER A 131 2.10 10.99 -20.47
N THR A 132 1.03 11.75 -20.72
CA THR A 132 -0.18 11.22 -21.34
C THR A 132 -0.90 12.24 -22.20
N THR A 133 -1.49 11.77 -23.30
CA THR A 133 -2.38 12.55 -24.17
C THR A 133 -3.86 12.37 -23.80
N LYS A 134 -4.21 11.38 -22.96
CA LYS A 134 -5.60 11.10 -22.57
C LYS A 134 -6.18 12.12 -21.60
N GLU A 135 -7.50 12.26 -21.61
CA GLU A 135 -8.22 13.16 -20.71
C GLU A 135 -8.14 12.75 -19.24
N SER A 136 -7.89 11.48 -18.95
CA SER A 136 -7.60 11.05 -17.58
C SER A 136 -6.60 9.90 -17.54
N ALA A 137 -5.87 9.83 -16.45
CA ALA A 137 -4.85 8.82 -16.20
C ALA A 137 -4.68 8.55 -14.70
N ALA A 138 -4.11 7.39 -14.39
CA ALA A 138 -3.69 7.03 -13.04
C ALA A 138 -2.28 6.44 -13.08
N ILE A 139 -1.49 6.74 -12.06
CA ILE A 139 -0.09 6.34 -11.96
C ILE A 139 0.16 5.86 -10.53
N LEU A 140 0.68 4.64 -10.41
CA LEU A 140 1.36 4.12 -9.24
C LEU A 140 2.84 4.02 -9.60
N CYS A 141 3.63 4.95 -9.08
CA CYS A 141 5.07 4.94 -9.22
C CYS A 141 5.68 4.06 -8.12
N LEU A 142 6.56 3.14 -8.51
CA LEU A 142 7.24 2.18 -7.63
C LEU A 142 8.76 2.28 -7.83
N PRO A 143 9.42 3.26 -7.18
CA PRO A 143 10.86 3.50 -7.35
C PRO A 143 11.76 2.36 -6.89
N LYS A 144 11.24 1.54 -5.96
CA LYS A 144 11.94 0.39 -5.38
C LYS A 144 11.19 -0.89 -5.73
N SER A 145 11.92 -2.00 -5.67
CA SER A 145 11.37 -3.32 -5.95
C SER A 145 10.20 -3.63 -5.02
N THR A 146 9.12 -4.13 -5.60
CA THR A 146 7.96 -4.61 -4.86
C THR A 146 8.11 -6.09 -4.52
N THR A 147 7.65 -6.49 -3.34
CA THR A 147 7.56 -7.89 -2.92
C THR A 147 6.11 -8.29 -2.91
N LYS A 148 5.76 -9.28 -3.73
CA LYS A 148 4.41 -9.83 -3.77
C LYS A 148 4.26 -10.92 -2.70
N HIS A 149 3.18 -10.83 -1.94
CA HIS A 149 2.73 -11.84 -0.97
C HIS A 149 1.39 -12.39 -1.42
N GLU A 150 1.27 -13.69 -1.58
CA GLU A 150 0.01 -14.32 -2.01
C GLU A 150 -0.24 -15.61 -1.24
N TYR A 151 -1.45 -15.74 -0.69
CA TYR A 151 -1.90 -17.00 -0.10
C TYR A 151 -2.52 -17.86 -1.21
N LEU A 152 -1.90 -19.00 -1.49
CA LEU A 152 -2.25 -19.82 -2.65
C LEU A 152 -3.59 -20.52 -2.49
N ASN A 153 -3.89 -21.02 -1.28
CA ASN A 153 -5.15 -21.69 -0.98
C ASN A 153 -6.30 -20.71 -0.72
N LYS A 154 -6.71 -19.98 -1.77
CA LYS A 154 -7.86 -19.06 -1.73
C LYS A 154 -9.18 -19.76 -1.41
N GLY A 155 -9.28 -21.06 -1.68
CA GLY A 155 -10.44 -21.89 -1.33
C GLY A 155 -10.68 -21.96 0.17
N ALA A 156 -9.63 -22.24 0.95
CA ALA A 156 -9.71 -22.28 2.40
C ALA A 156 -10.12 -20.92 3.01
N ILE A 157 -9.58 -19.81 2.49
CA ILE A 157 -10.00 -18.46 2.91
C ILE A 157 -11.49 -18.25 2.61
N LYS A 158 -11.94 -18.63 1.42
CA LYS A 158 -13.34 -18.46 1.01
C LYS A 158 -14.29 -19.28 1.88
N GLU A 159 -13.98 -20.54 2.14
CA GLU A 159 -14.78 -21.42 3.01
C GLU A 159 -14.85 -20.87 4.43
N TYR A 160 -13.71 -20.49 5.00
CA TYR A 160 -13.64 -19.90 6.33
C TYR A 160 -14.42 -18.57 6.42
N ALA A 161 -14.27 -17.69 5.45
CA ALA A 161 -15.02 -16.43 5.40
C ALA A 161 -16.52 -16.65 5.22
N THR A 162 -16.93 -17.67 4.45
CA THR A 162 -18.34 -18.02 4.27
C THR A 162 -18.95 -18.55 5.57
N ALA A 163 -18.22 -19.40 6.30
CA ALA A 163 -18.68 -19.97 7.56
C ALA A 163 -18.80 -18.91 8.69
N ASN A 164 -17.92 -17.91 8.70
CA ASN A 164 -17.83 -16.94 9.79
C ASN A 164 -18.38 -15.55 9.45
N GLY A 165 -18.72 -15.27 8.19
CA GLY A 165 -19.05 -13.92 7.72
C GLY A 165 -20.21 -13.25 8.47
N ALA A 166 -21.22 -14.02 8.88
CA ALA A 166 -22.33 -13.49 9.70
C ALA A 166 -21.85 -13.05 11.09
N ALA A 167 -21.01 -13.84 11.75
CA ALA A 167 -20.41 -13.49 13.04
C ALA A 167 -19.52 -12.25 12.92
N TRP A 168 -18.74 -12.14 11.83
CA TRP A 168 -17.90 -10.97 11.57
C TRP A 168 -18.75 -9.72 11.35
N TYR A 169 -19.83 -9.80 10.57
CA TYR A 169 -20.72 -8.68 10.34
C TYR A 169 -21.37 -8.20 11.64
N ASN A 170 -21.85 -9.13 12.48
CA ASN A 170 -22.40 -8.81 13.80
C ASN A 170 -21.37 -8.19 14.74
N TYR A 171 -20.13 -8.68 14.72
CA TYR A 171 -19.03 -8.09 15.49
C TYR A 171 -18.70 -6.67 15.02
N VAL A 172 -18.64 -6.45 13.71
CA VAL A 172 -18.28 -5.16 13.13
C VAL A 172 -19.37 -4.11 13.37
N ASN A 173 -20.65 -4.50 13.32
CA ASN A 173 -21.77 -3.56 13.40
C ASN A 173 -22.48 -3.53 14.75
N GLY A 174 -22.27 -4.52 15.62
CA GLY A 174 -22.87 -4.56 16.94
C GLY A 174 -22.44 -3.37 17.79
N SER A 175 -23.41 -2.71 18.43
CA SER A 175 -23.16 -1.55 19.31
C SER A 175 -22.33 -1.89 20.54
N GLN A 176 -22.32 -3.17 20.93
CA GLN A 176 -21.49 -3.71 22.02
C GLN A 176 -20.05 -4.02 21.59
N TYR A 177 -19.72 -3.85 20.30
CA TYR A 177 -18.41 -4.15 19.72
C TYR A 177 -17.86 -2.92 18.99
N LEU A 178 -17.83 -2.92 17.65
CA LEU A 178 -17.13 -1.89 16.87
C LEU A 178 -18.04 -0.79 16.31
N ALA A 179 -19.36 -1.01 16.25
CA ALA A 179 -20.36 -0.05 15.77
C ALA A 179 -19.97 0.69 14.47
N ARG A 180 -19.44 -0.02 13.46
CA ARG A 180 -18.84 0.58 12.26
C ARG A 180 -19.82 0.95 11.15
N ASP A 181 -21.09 0.53 11.25
CA ASP A 181 -22.11 0.72 10.21
C ASP A 181 -21.62 0.27 8.81
N ALA A 182 -20.90 -0.85 8.78
CA ALA A 182 -20.37 -1.47 7.57
C ALA A 182 -21.53 -2.04 6.73
N PRO A 183 -21.69 -1.62 5.47
CA PRO A 183 -22.74 -2.16 4.61
C PRO A 183 -22.62 -3.66 4.35
N ASN A 184 -23.74 -4.33 4.06
CA ASN A 184 -23.72 -5.72 3.62
C ASN A 184 -22.80 -5.90 2.40
N GLY A 185 -21.87 -6.87 2.50
CA GLY A 185 -20.89 -7.14 1.45
C GLY A 185 -19.67 -6.21 1.41
N SER A 186 -19.48 -5.33 2.41
CA SER A 186 -18.33 -4.41 2.48
C SER A 186 -17.13 -4.95 3.26
N LEU A 187 -17.19 -6.19 3.77
CA LEU A 187 -16.05 -6.84 4.41
C LEU A 187 -15.20 -7.55 3.36
N TYR A 188 -13.91 -7.27 3.40
CA TYR A 188 -12.92 -7.84 2.49
C TYR A 188 -11.91 -8.66 3.27
N VAL A 189 -11.47 -9.76 2.67
CA VAL A 189 -10.32 -10.53 3.14
C VAL A 189 -9.21 -10.41 2.12
N ILE A 190 -8.02 -9.99 2.56
CA ILE A 190 -6.85 -9.86 1.70
C ILE A 190 -6.33 -11.27 1.40
N THR A 191 -6.31 -11.66 0.12
CA THR A 191 -5.74 -12.95 -0.33
C THR A 191 -4.32 -12.81 -0.85
N GLY A 192 -3.92 -11.60 -1.21
CA GLY A 192 -2.60 -11.26 -1.72
C GLY A 192 -2.40 -9.75 -1.69
N CYS A 193 -1.14 -9.32 -1.58
CA CYS A 193 -0.76 -7.92 -1.61
C CYS A 193 0.64 -7.72 -2.19
N ASP A 194 0.85 -6.54 -2.75
CA ASP A 194 2.13 -6.04 -3.22
C ASP A 194 2.68 -5.05 -2.20
N ILE A 195 3.91 -5.29 -1.73
CA ILE A 195 4.50 -4.53 -0.63
C ILE A 195 5.75 -3.81 -1.10
N THR A 196 5.82 -2.53 -0.75
CA THR A 196 6.93 -1.64 -1.04
C THR A 196 7.14 -0.67 0.11
N ASP A 197 8.37 -0.21 0.30
CA ASP A 197 8.75 0.87 1.23
C ASP A 197 8.78 2.25 0.54
N SER A 198 8.53 2.31 -0.77
CA SER A 198 8.52 3.56 -1.54
C SER A 198 7.50 3.48 -2.67
N TRP A 199 6.61 4.46 -2.71
CA TRP A 199 5.55 4.56 -3.71
C TRP A 199 5.13 6.02 -3.91
N GLY A 200 4.48 6.30 -5.04
CA GLY A 200 3.78 7.55 -5.29
C GLY A 200 2.50 7.30 -6.09
N THR A 201 1.36 7.80 -5.61
CA THR A 201 0.10 7.75 -6.36
C THR A 201 -0.21 9.09 -7.01
N ALA A 202 -0.68 9.04 -8.25
CA ALA A 202 -1.25 10.21 -8.93
C ALA A 202 -2.49 9.79 -9.72
N ALA A 203 -3.50 10.66 -9.68
CA ALA A 203 -4.70 10.57 -10.50
C ALA A 203 -4.90 11.92 -11.16
N VAL A 204 -5.12 11.90 -12.47
CA VAL A 204 -5.13 13.12 -13.26
C VAL A 204 -6.32 13.15 -14.19
N ARG A 205 -6.97 14.30 -14.28
CA ARG A 205 -8.03 14.58 -15.22
C ARG A 205 -7.81 15.95 -15.86
N LYS A 206 -7.79 15.99 -17.19
CA LYS A 206 -7.62 17.18 -18.02
C LYS A 206 -8.96 17.90 -18.22
N PRO A 207 -8.96 19.23 -18.30
CA PRO A 207 -9.95 19.95 -19.08
C PRO A 207 -9.65 19.78 -20.59
N SER A 208 -10.69 19.77 -21.42
CA SER A 208 -10.74 19.32 -22.82
C SER A 208 -9.76 19.95 -23.83
N HIS A 209 -8.89 20.89 -23.42
CA HIS A 209 -8.03 21.69 -24.29
C HIS A 209 -6.51 21.49 -24.07
N SER A 210 -6.06 20.61 -23.16
CA SER A 210 -4.63 20.36 -22.92
C SER A 210 -4.09 19.19 -23.76
N ARG A 211 -3.01 19.42 -24.53
CA ARG A 211 -2.44 18.47 -25.49
C ARG A 211 -1.66 17.32 -24.85
N SER A 212 -0.88 17.60 -23.81
CA SER A 212 -0.09 16.61 -23.08
C SER A 212 0.12 17.08 -21.63
N LEU A 213 0.15 16.13 -20.71
CA LEU A 213 0.58 16.39 -19.33
C LEU A 213 1.88 15.65 -19.09
N CYS A 214 2.79 16.30 -18.38
CA CYS A 214 4.05 15.72 -17.94
C CYS A 214 4.18 15.84 -16.43
N PHE A 215 4.57 14.76 -15.77
CA PHE A 215 4.72 14.66 -14.32
C PHE A 215 6.10 14.12 -13.99
N SER A 216 6.75 14.69 -12.98
CA SER A 216 7.96 14.10 -12.42
C SER A 216 7.70 13.56 -11.03
N PHE A 217 8.10 12.33 -10.74
CA PHE A 217 8.22 11.81 -9.38
C PHE A 217 9.68 11.70 -9.00
N THR A 218 10.11 12.47 -8.01
CA THR A 218 11.50 12.45 -7.55
C THR A 218 11.59 11.76 -6.20
N THR A 219 12.52 10.82 -6.07
CA THR A 219 12.95 10.26 -4.79
C THR A 219 14.27 10.93 -4.38
N ALA A 220 14.40 11.37 -3.15
CA ALA A 220 15.65 11.89 -2.62
C ALA A 220 16.12 11.05 -1.44
N GLY A 221 17.32 10.46 -1.54
CA GLY A 221 18.03 9.82 -0.43
C GLY A 221 19.34 10.56 -0.12
N VAL A 222 19.63 10.81 1.16
CA VAL A 222 20.91 11.37 1.61
C VAL A 222 21.84 10.21 2.00
N ALA A 223 23.04 10.16 1.41
CA ALA A 223 24.08 9.22 1.86
C ALA A 223 24.82 9.81 3.08
N GLY A 224 24.84 9.09 4.21
CA GLY A 224 25.75 9.39 5.33
C GLY A 224 25.14 9.82 6.69
N GLY A 225 23.84 9.70 6.92
CA GLY A 225 23.19 10.04 8.20
C GLY A 225 21.67 9.97 8.11
N GLN A 226 20.97 10.07 9.25
CA GLN A 226 19.52 9.83 9.44
C GLN A 226 18.69 10.01 8.16
N VAL A 227 18.35 8.89 7.53
CA VAL A 227 17.73 8.85 6.20
C VAL A 227 16.32 9.45 6.27
N ARG A 228 16.13 10.62 5.66
CA ARG A 228 14.79 11.14 5.31
C ARG A 228 14.61 10.98 3.81
N ALA A 229 13.81 9.99 3.41
CA ALA A 229 13.40 9.84 2.01
C ALA A 229 12.27 10.84 1.74
N GLY A 230 12.53 11.79 0.85
CA GLY A 230 11.53 12.75 0.37
C GLY A 230 10.99 12.32 -0.99
N HIS A 231 9.68 12.38 -1.16
CA HIS A 231 9.00 12.16 -2.42
C HIS A 231 8.34 13.46 -2.87
N THR A 232 8.36 13.79 -4.16
CA THR A 232 7.68 14.99 -4.67
C THR A 232 7.17 14.77 -6.08
N TRP A 233 5.92 15.16 -6.31
CA TRP A 233 5.33 15.27 -7.63
C TRP A 233 5.43 16.71 -8.14
N SER A 234 5.85 16.90 -9.39
CA SER A 234 5.78 18.20 -10.07
C SER A 234 5.08 18.05 -11.42
N ALA A 235 4.45 19.11 -11.92
CA ALA A 235 3.78 19.12 -13.22
C ALA A 235 4.18 20.32 -14.07
N GLY A 236 4.37 20.08 -15.36
CA GLY A 236 4.86 21.07 -16.32
C GLY A 236 3.82 22.09 -16.85
N SER A 237 2.58 22.13 -16.34
CA SER A 237 1.60 23.16 -16.75
C SER A 237 0.48 23.41 -15.74
N SER A 238 0.04 24.66 -15.66
CA SER A 238 -0.72 25.28 -14.55
C SER A 238 -2.23 24.99 -14.49
N ILE A 239 -2.76 24.00 -15.21
CA ILE A 239 -4.22 23.85 -15.40
C ILE A 239 -4.76 22.45 -15.03
N ALA A 240 -3.94 21.56 -14.46
CA ALA A 240 -4.39 20.25 -13.98
C ALA A 240 -4.67 20.27 -12.46
N ARG A 241 -5.84 19.76 -12.03
CA ARG A 241 -6.02 19.37 -10.62
C ARG A 241 -5.26 18.07 -10.40
N ILE A 242 -4.16 18.18 -9.67
CA ILE A 242 -3.32 17.06 -9.29
C ILE A 242 -3.61 16.78 -7.84
N SER A 243 -4.24 15.63 -7.60
CA SER A 243 -4.23 15.05 -6.27
C SER A 243 -3.05 14.08 -6.27
N ALA A 244 -1.93 14.52 -5.72
CA ALA A 244 -0.80 13.67 -5.45
C ALA A 244 -0.81 13.38 -3.96
N PHE A 245 -0.83 12.11 -3.57
CA PHE A 245 -0.65 11.76 -2.17
C PHE A 245 0.84 11.48 -1.92
N LEU A 246 1.41 12.21 -0.95
CA LEU A 246 2.81 12.17 -0.59
C LEU A 246 2.96 11.24 0.62
N CYS A 247 3.86 10.26 0.55
CA CYS A 247 4.39 9.63 1.74
C CYS A 247 5.64 10.40 2.19
N VAL A 248 5.63 10.93 3.41
CA VAL A 248 6.84 11.36 4.13
C VAL A 248 7.23 10.17 5.01
N VAL A 249 8.24 9.40 4.61
CA VAL A 249 8.68 8.25 5.42
C VAL A 249 9.41 8.77 6.65
N LEU A 250 8.83 8.58 7.83
CA LEU A 250 9.57 8.58 9.09
C LEU A 250 10.38 7.28 9.17
N PRO A 251 11.61 7.31 9.71
CA PRO A 251 12.52 6.16 9.66
C PRO A 251 11.94 4.99 10.47
N TYR A 252 11.56 3.90 9.79
CA TYR A 252 11.45 2.60 10.45
C TYR A 252 12.85 2.14 10.86
N PRO A 253 13.05 1.67 12.11
CA PRO A 253 14.33 1.14 12.53
C PRO A 253 14.64 -0.12 11.70
N SER A 254 15.70 -0.04 10.91
CA SER A 254 16.27 -1.19 10.21
C SER A 254 16.56 -2.31 11.21
N GLN A 255 16.12 -3.53 10.91
CA GLN A 255 16.58 -4.76 11.56
C GLN A 255 18.09 -4.96 11.30
N ARG A 256 18.92 -4.20 12.01
CA ARG A 256 20.37 -4.39 12.16
C ARG A 256 20.75 -3.99 13.58
N ALA A 257 20.17 -4.66 14.57
CA ALA A 257 20.60 -4.53 15.96
C ALA A 257 20.26 -5.77 16.81
N PHE A 258 20.32 -6.98 16.26
CA PHE A 258 20.38 -8.20 17.08
C PHE A 258 21.30 -9.23 16.40
N SER A 259 22.57 -8.88 16.28
CA SER A 259 23.65 -9.86 16.16
C SER A 259 24.88 -9.27 16.85
N ASN A 260 24.96 -9.47 18.16
CA ASN A 260 26.19 -9.67 18.92
C ASN A 260 25.88 -9.68 20.42
N ARG A 261 25.43 -10.83 20.93
CA ARG A 261 25.71 -11.26 22.30
C ARG A 261 25.51 -12.77 22.41
N MET A 262 26.40 -13.52 21.76
CA MET A 262 26.70 -14.89 22.17
C MET A 262 28.22 -15.02 22.23
N GLY A 263 28.72 -15.47 23.40
CA GLY A 263 30.10 -15.89 23.59
C GLY A 263 30.92 -15.04 24.54
N ARG A 264 30.84 -15.38 25.84
CA ARG A 264 31.99 -15.82 26.67
C ARG A 264 31.66 -15.68 28.16
N ARG A 265 31.31 -16.79 28.79
CA ARG A 265 31.75 -17.13 30.15
C ARG A 265 32.01 -18.64 30.19
N SER A 266 33.29 -18.98 30.10
CA SER A 266 33.89 -20.05 30.89
C SER A 266 33.93 -19.61 32.34
#